data_AF-A0A9W9IFH8-F1
#
_entry.id   AF-A0A9W9IFH8-F1
#
_cell.length_a   1.000
_cell.length_b   1.000
_cell.length_c   1.000
_cell.angle_alpha   90.00
_cell.angle_beta   90.00
_cell.angle_gamma   90.00
#
_symmetry.space_group_name_H-M   'P 1'
#
loop_
_entity.id
_entity.type
_entity.pdbx_description
1 polymer ?
#
loop_
_entity_poly.entity_id
_entity_poly.type
_entity_poly.pdbx_seq_one_letter_code
_entity_poly.pdbx_strand_id
1 'polypeptide(L)'
;MNVEVLEAMIRGQPNEFLVRSITYQSPTLQELSRKFKAKFAMKKPKIIYFYEMEPSFSPEQVFQMSGSFILRDRLLTALQLPDGQWKMAGTPKQILVDRDSATDGELWSAGYVNTHPLNRNHSDLVKFSSPNDADFQRVLSELIKLVEHAELGRGE
;
A
#
# COMPACT_ATOMS: atom_id res chain seq x y z
N MET A 1 -0.46 -0.09 -8.34
CA MET A 1 -1.12 -1.24 -7.71
C MET A 1 -1.31 -2.40 -8.68
N ASN A 2 -0.86 -3.60 -8.32
CA ASN A 2 -1.28 -4.83 -9.01
C ASN A 2 -2.70 -5.20 -8.54
N VAL A 3 -3.69 -4.95 -9.40
CA VAL A 3 -5.12 -5.20 -9.09
C VAL A 3 -5.47 -6.70 -9.15
N GLU A 4 -4.59 -7.54 -9.71
CA GLU A 4 -4.80 -9.00 -9.76
C GLU A 4 -5.00 -9.59 -8.35
N VAL A 5 -4.29 -9.05 -7.36
CA VAL A 5 -4.38 -9.44 -5.95
C VAL A 5 -5.74 -9.08 -5.34
N LEU A 6 -6.47 -8.12 -5.91
CA LEU A 6 -7.78 -7.69 -5.42
C LEU A 6 -8.95 -8.25 -6.23
N GLU A 7 -8.71 -8.88 -7.39
CA GLU A 7 -9.78 -9.35 -8.28
C GLU A 7 -10.80 -10.24 -7.54
N ALA A 8 -10.32 -11.14 -6.68
CA ALA A 8 -11.18 -12.03 -5.91
C ALA A 8 -12.09 -11.28 -4.92
N MET A 9 -11.66 -10.13 -4.42
CA MET A 9 -12.42 -9.32 -3.45
C MET A 9 -13.39 -8.35 -4.11
N ILE A 10 -13.17 -8.01 -5.38
CA ILE A 10 -13.95 -6.97 -6.09
C ILE A 10 -14.89 -7.53 -7.14
N ARG A 11 -14.74 -8.79 -7.58
CA ARG A 11 -15.56 -9.37 -8.65
C ARG A 11 -17.05 -9.35 -8.29
N GLY A 12 -17.86 -8.74 -9.15
CA GLY A 12 -19.30 -8.59 -8.95
C GLY A 12 -19.69 -7.59 -7.87
N GLN A 13 -18.72 -6.89 -7.27
CA GLN A 13 -18.97 -5.82 -6.31
C GLN A 13 -19.20 -4.49 -7.04
N PRO A 14 -20.01 -3.56 -6.47
CA PRO A 14 -20.27 -2.25 -7.10
C PRO A 14 -19.01 -1.42 -7.40
N ASN A 15 -17.93 -1.66 -6.66
CA ASN A 15 -16.65 -0.96 -6.80
C ASN A 15 -15.68 -1.63 -7.80
N GLU A 16 -16.06 -2.74 -8.45
CA GLU A 16 -15.15 -3.49 -9.35
C GLU A 16 -14.54 -2.60 -10.43
N PHE A 17 -15.38 -1.85 -11.14
CA PHE A 17 -14.95 -0.96 -12.22
C PHE A 17 -13.97 0.10 -11.71
N LEU A 18 -14.26 0.69 -10.55
CA LEU A 18 -13.39 1.68 -9.92
C LEU A 18 -12.02 1.07 -9.59
N VAL A 19 -11.98 -0.08 -8.94
CA VAL A 19 -10.73 -0.72 -8.52
C VAL A 19 -9.90 -1.18 -9.74
N ARG A 20 -10.55 -1.67 -10.80
CA ARG A 20 -9.87 -1.96 -12.08
C ARG A 20 -9.35 -0.71 -12.78
N SER A 21 -9.98 0.44 -12.56
CA SER A 21 -9.59 1.72 -13.18
C SER A 21 -8.44 2.44 -12.48
N ILE A 22 -7.99 2.00 -11.29
CA ILE A 22 -6.91 2.63 -10.51
C ILE A 22 -5.57 1.89 -10.62
N THR A 23 -5.29 1.27 -11.77
CA THR A 23 -3.99 0.65 -12.08
C THR A 23 -2.91 1.71 -12.38
N TYR A 24 -1.65 1.28 -12.46
CA TYR A 24 -0.52 2.17 -12.81
C TYR A 24 -0.70 2.94 -14.13
N GLN A 25 -1.42 2.35 -15.07
CA GLN A 25 -1.67 2.93 -16.39
C GLN A 25 -2.97 3.74 -16.43
N SER A 26 -3.62 3.96 -15.28
CA SER A 26 -4.87 4.69 -15.19
C SER A 26 -4.69 6.13 -15.69
N PRO A 27 -5.35 6.52 -16.80
CA PRO A 27 -5.34 7.90 -17.28
C PRO A 27 -5.94 8.85 -16.23
N THR A 28 -6.91 8.36 -15.46
CA THR A 28 -7.53 9.10 -14.35
C THR A 28 -6.53 9.41 -13.25
N LEU A 29 -5.73 8.44 -12.80
CA LEU A 29 -4.72 8.68 -11.76
C LEU A 29 -3.61 9.61 -12.26
N GLN A 30 -3.19 9.47 -13.52
CA GLN A 30 -2.22 10.37 -14.12
C GLN A 30 -2.73 11.81 -14.18
N GLU A 31 -3.99 12.00 -14.58
CA GLU A 31 -4.62 13.32 -14.61
C GLU A 31 -4.79 13.92 -13.20
N LEU A 32 -5.15 13.11 -12.20
CA LEU A 32 -5.20 13.54 -10.80
C LEU A 32 -3.82 13.95 -10.29
N SER A 33 -2.79 13.16 -10.57
CA SER A 33 -1.39 13.48 -10.21
C SER A 33 -0.94 14.80 -10.86
N ARG A 34 -1.25 15.00 -12.15
CA ARG A 34 -0.96 16.25 -12.86
C ARG A 34 -1.67 17.44 -12.23
N LYS A 35 -2.97 17.32 -11.92
CA LYS A 35 -3.75 18.37 -11.26
C LYS A 35 -3.20 18.71 -9.88
N PHE A 36 -2.82 17.70 -9.10
CA PHE A 36 -2.18 17.86 -7.81
C PHE A 36 -0.88 18.65 -7.96
N LYS A 37 0.05 18.20 -8.81
CA LYS A 37 1.34 18.88 -9.06
C LYS A 37 1.15 20.32 -9.51
N ALA A 38 0.17 20.61 -10.37
CA ALA A 38 -0.12 21.96 -10.84
C ALA A 38 -0.56 22.91 -9.70
N LYS A 39 -1.32 22.42 -8.71
CA LYS A 39 -1.75 23.23 -7.56
C LYS A 39 -0.59 23.59 -6.62
N PHE A 40 0.44 22.76 -6.59
CA PHE A 40 1.61 22.92 -5.73
C PHE A 40 2.86 23.42 -6.47
N ALA A 41 2.70 23.92 -7.71
CA ALA A 41 3.83 24.39 -8.52
C ALA A 41 4.62 25.54 -7.87
N MET A 42 3.96 26.39 -7.09
CA MET A 42 4.60 27.53 -6.40
C MET A 42 5.13 27.20 -5.00
N LYS A 43 4.57 26.18 -4.33
CA LYS A 43 5.01 25.71 -3.02
C LYS A 43 5.05 24.19 -3.07
N LYS A 44 6.25 23.63 -3.21
CA LYS A 44 6.44 22.17 -3.22
C LYS A 44 6.18 21.64 -1.81
N PRO A 45 5.10 20.86 -1.57
CA PRO A 45 4.89 20.26 -0.28
C PRO A 45 6.00 19.24 -0.03
N LYS A 46 6.48 19.19 1.22
CA LYS A 46 7.30 18.07 1.67
C LYS A 46 6.37 16.88 1.88
N ILE A 47 6.54 15.84 1.07
CA ILE A 47 5.81 14.59 1.18
C ILE A 47 6.80 13.51 1.62
N ILE A 48 6.40 12.72 2.62
CA ILE A 48 7.14 11.54 3.08
C ILE A 48 6.28 10.29 2.87
N TYR A 49 6.93 9.18 2.55
CA TYR A 49 6.29 7.91 2.22
C TYR A 49 6.80 6.80 3.13
N PHE A 50 5.90 5.96 3.63
CA PHE A 50 6.22 4.74 4.36
C PHE A 50 5.68 3.54 3.59
N TYR A 51 6.46 2.48 3.46
CA TYR A 51 6.05 1.29 2.73
C TYR A 51 6.53 0.00 3.42
N GLU A 52 5.80 -1.09 3.14
CA GLU A 52 6.07 -2.41 3.71
C GLU A 52 7.32 -3.07 3.10
N MET A 53 8.05 -3.83 3.91
CA MET A 53 9.18 -4.67 3.48
C MET A 53 8.94 -6.14 3.79
N GLU A 54 8.02 -6.47 4.68
CA GLU A 54 7.67 -7.85 4.98
C GLU A 54 6.41 -8.26 4.21
N PRO A 55 6.41 -9.43 3.55
CA PRO A 55 5.26 -9.88 2.79
C PRO A 55 4.09 -10.25 3.72
N SER A 56 2.88 -9.85 3.34
CA SER A 56 1.63 -10.24 4.00
C SER A 56 1.08 -11.53 3.40
N PHE A 57 0.15 -12.22 4.05
CA PHE A 57 -0.60 -13.28 3.37
C PHE A 57 -1.38 -12.68 2.18
N SER A 58 -1.25 -13.22 0.95
CA SER A 58 -1.81 -12.61 -0.27
C SER A 58 -3.07 -13.30 -0.79
N PRO A 59 -4.17 -12.59 -1.17
CA PRO A 59 -5.38 -13.10 -1.84
C PRO A 59 -5.12 -13.83 -3.16
N GLU A 60 -4.69 -15.09 -3.10
CA GLU A 60 -4.67 -15.96 -4.29
C GLU A 60 -5.57 -17.16 -4.01
N GLN A 61 -6.68 -17.27 -4.75
CA GLN A 61 -7.52 -18.47 -4.77
C GLN A 61 -7.07 -19.42 -5.89
N VAL A 62 -6.93 -20.71 -5.57
CA VAL A 62 -6.84 -21.81 -6.54
C VAL A 62 -8.10 -21.83 -7.42
N PHE A 63 -7.92 -21.86 -8.74
CA PHE A 63 -8.97 -22.26 -9.68
C PHE A 63 -9.38 -23.71 -9.38
N GLN A 64 -10.60 -23.92 -8.87
CA GLN A 64 -11.18 -25.25 -8.78
C GLN A 64 -11.74 -25.63 -10.16
N MET A 65 -10.89 -26.19 -11.03
CA MET A 65 -11.38 -26.88 -12.23
C MET A 65 -11.84 -28.28 -11.84
N SER A 66 -13.09 -28.60 -12.21
CA SER A 66 -13.68 -29.91 -12.05
C SER A 66 -12.85 -30.98 -12.79
N GLY A 67 -12.34 -31.95 -12.04
CA GLY A 67 -11.74 -33.18 -12.58
C GLY A 67 -10.22 -33.13 -12.71
N SER A 68 -9.56 -34.08 -12.03
CA SER A 68 -8.12 -34.34 -11.99
C SER A 68 -7.24 -33.38 -11.17
N PHE A 69 -7.16 -33.73 -9.89
CA PHE A 69 -5.95 -33.84 -9.07
C PHE A 69 -4.64 -33.20 -9.62
N ILE A 70 -4.53 -31.86 -9.52
CA ILE A 70 -3.35 -31.16 -9.00
C ILE A 70 -3.87 -29.94 -8.22
N LEU A 71 -4.23 -30.13 -6.95
CA LEU A 71 -4.43 -29.02 -6.03
C LEU A 71 -3.04 -28.42 -5.73
N ARG A 72 -2.62 -27.41 -6.50
CA ARG A 72 -1.54 -26.53 -6.04
C ARG A 72 -2.13 -25.69 -4.92
N ASP A 73 -1.69 -25.93 -3.68
CA ASP A 73 -2.12 -25.30 -2.43
C ASP A 73 -1.99 -23.75 -2.42
N ARG A 74 -2.86 -23.03 -3.15
CA ARG A 74 -3.02 -21.57 -3.07
C ARG A 74 -4.32 -21.22 -2.35
N LEU A 75 -4.27 -21.36 -1.02
CA LEU A 75 -5.43 -21.28 -0.12
C LEU A 75 -5.93 -19.84 0.09
N LEU A 76 -7.26 -19.73 0.10
CA LEU A 76 -8.10 -18.53 0.30
C LEU A 76 -7.61 -17.57 1.38
N THR A 77 -7.30 -16.35 0.99
CA THR A 77 -6.53 -15.42 1.83
C THR A 77 -7.33 -14.43 2.65
N ALA A 78 -8.65 -14.48 2.60
CA ALA A 78 -9.52 -13.82 3.56
C ALA A 78 -10.54 -14.84 4.05
N LEU A 79 -10.41 -15.26 5.31
CA LEU A 79 -11.33 -16.17 5.97
C LEU A 79 -12.23 -15.38 6.89
N GLN A 80 -13.54 -15.46 6.68
CA GLN A 80 -14.48 -15.01 7.69
C GLN A 80 -14.56 -16.10 8.78
N LEU A 81 -14.15 -15.73 9.98
CA LEU A 81 -14.25 -16.56 11.17
C LEU A 81 -15.73 -16.69 11.59
N PRO A 82 -16.09 -17.72 12.37
CA PRO A 82 -17.47 -17.93 12.84
C PRO A 82 -18.05 -16.77 13.65
N ASP A 83 -17.20 -15.91 14.20
CA ASP A 83 -17.57 -14.69 14.93
C ASP A 83 -17.79 -13.47 14.02
N GLY A 84 -17.70 -13.65 12.70
CA GLY A 84 -17.86 -12.60 11.69
C GLY A 84 -16.60 -11.80 11.38
N GLN A 85 -15.49 -12.04 12.09
CA GLN A 85 -14.22 -11.35 11.84
C GLN A 85 -13.53 -11.90 10.60
N TRP A 86 -12.85 -11.03 9.84
CA TRP A 86 -12.07 -11.45 8.68
C TRP A 86 -10.59 -11.60 9.06
N LYS A 87 -10.00 -12.75 8.73
CA LYS A 87 -8.58 -13.05 8.95
C LYS A 87 -7.87 -13.29 7.63
N MET A 88 -6.71 -12.66 7.47
CA MET A 88 -5.83 -12.93 6.33
C MET A 88 -5.11 -14.28 6.54
N ALA A 89 -5.33 -15.26 5.67
CA ALA A 89 -4.78 -16.62 5.86
C ALA A 89 -4.47 -17.30 4.51
N GLY A 90 -3.23 -17.52 4.13
CA GLY A 90 -2.94 -18.20 2.84
C GLY A 90 -1.45 -18.37 2.59
N THR A 91 -1.08 -19.08 1.54
CA THR A 91 0.33 -19.22 1.11
C THR A 91 0.42 -19.14 -0.41
N PRO A 92 1.45 -18.46 -0.97
CA PRO A 92 2.57 -17.80 -0.29
C PRO A 92 2.22 -16.40 0.26
N LYS A 93 3.14 -15.83 1.07
CA LYS A 93 3.06 -14.40 1.46
C LYS A 93 3.58 -13.53 0.31
N GLN A 94 2.93 -12.41 0.04
CA GLN A 94 3.37 -11.40 -0.94
C GLN A 94 3.25 -9.98 -0.38
N ILE A 95 4.04 -9.07 -0.95
CA ILE A 95 3.87 -7.63 -0.75
C ILE A 95 2.56 -7.22 -1.41
N LEU A 96 1.62 -6.67 -0.64
CA LEU A 96 0.28 -6.33 -1.16
C LEU A 96 0.31 -5.03 -1.93
N VAL A 97 1.15 -4.10 -1.47
CA VAL A 97 1.35 -2.79 -2.08
C VAL A 97 2.84 -2.62 -2.27
N ASP A 98 3.28 -2.77 -3.52
CA ASP A 98 4.68 -2.55 -3.87
C ASP A 98 5.09 -1.08 -3.61
N ARG A 99 6.40 -0.84 -3.56
CA ARG A 99 6.98 0.48 -3.31
C ARG A 99 6.49 1.55 -4.28
N ASP A 100 6.33 1.22 -5.56
CA ASP A 100 5.95 2.18 -6.58
C ASP A 100 4.47 2.57 -6.43
N SER A 101 3.64 1.67 -5.89
CA SER A 101 2.24 1.96 -5.54
C SER A 101 2.11 2.74 -4.23
N ALA A 102 3.02 2.53 -3.29
CA ALA A 102 3.03 3.20 -1.99
C ALA A 102 3.69 4.59 -2.04
N THR A 103 4.34 4.92 -3.15
CA THR A 103 4.95 6.22 -3.43
C THR A 103 4.23 6.92 -4.59
N ASP A 104 4.69 8.10 -4.99
CA ASP A 104 4.14 8.84 -6.14
C ASP A 104 4.57 8.26 -7.51
N GLY A 105 5.28 7.12 -7.52
CA GLY A 105 5.78 6.46 -8.71
C GLY A 105 6.83 7.27 -9.48
N GLU A 106 7.29 8.42 -8.95
CA GLU A 106 8.25 9.30 -9.60
C GLU A 106 9.66 8.75 -9.38
N LEU A 107 9.92 7.57 -9.93
CA LEU A 107 11.25 6.98 -10.08
C LEU A 107 12.17 8.01 -10.74
N TRP A 108 13.29 8.33 -10.07
CA TRP A 108 14.44 9.08 -10.59
C TRP A 108 14.47 10.62 -10.54
N SER A 109 13.61 11.33 -9.81
CA SER A 109 13.92 12.74 -9.50
C SER A 109 14.91 12.80 -8.32
N ALA A 110 15.92 13.67 -8.35
CA ALA A 110 17.03 13.75 -7.38
C ALA A 110 16.63 14.13 -5.92
N GLY A 111 15.40 13.81 -5.50
CA GLY A 111 14.79 14.07 -4.20
C GLY A 111 14.23 12.80 -3.51
N TYR A 112 14.77 11.60 -3.81
CA TYR A 112 14.44 10.29 -3.20
C TYR A 112 14.73 10.17 -1.68
N VAL A 113 14.76 11.30 -0.96
CA VAL A 113 15.22 11.42 0.43
C VAL A 113 14.09 11.12 1.43
N ASN A 114 12.83 11.04 0.97
CA ASN A 114 11.64 11.01 1.83
C ASN A 114 10.88 9.67 1.79
N THR A 115 11.48 8.59 1.28
CA THR A 115 10.89 7.25 1.31
C THR A 115 11.49 6.42 2.42
N HIS A 116 10.66 5.85 3.28
CA HIS A 116 11.06 5.15 4.49
C HIS A 116 10.52 3.71 4.47
N PRO A 117 11.37 2.70 4.16
CA PRO A 117 10.98 1.31 4.34
C PRO A 117 10.77 0.99 5.83
N LEU A 118 9.70 0.27 6.14
CA LEU A 118 9.42 -0.27 7.47
C LEU A 118 9.50 -1.79 7.43
N ASN A 119 10.13 -2.42 8.42
CA ASN A 119 10.27 -3.88 8.48
C ASN A 119 8.98 -4.54 9.00
N ARG A 120 7.91 -4.32 8.25
CA ARG A 120 6.53 -4.70 8.59
C ARG A 120 5.78 -5.09 7.35
N ASN A 121 4.71 -5.85 7.57
CA ASN A 121 3.70 -6.17 6.57
C ASN A 121 2.60 -5.10 6.52
N HIS A 122 1.84 -5.08 5.43
CA HIS A 122 0.78 -4.10 5.18
C HIS A 122 -0.21 -3.95 6.35
N SER A 123 -0.60 -5.05 6.98
CA SER A 123 -1.61 -5.06 8.03
C SER A 123 -1.09 -4.55 9.38
N ASP A 124 0.23 -4.60 9.59
CA ASP A 124 0.91 -4.20 10.82
C ASP A 124 1.69 -2.88 10.66
N LEU A 125 1.66 -2.27 9.48
CA LEU A 125 2.44 -1.08 9.11
C LEU A 125 2.25 0.09 10.07
N VAL A 126 1.07 0.20 10.68
CA VAL A 126 0.69 1.26 11.63
C VAL A 126 0.42 0.75 13.06
N LYS A 127 0.64 -0.54 13.31
CA LYS A 127 0.32 -1.19 14.59
C LYS A 127 1.58 -1.38 15.42
N PHE A 128 2.04 -0.31 16.05
CA PHE A 128 3.24 -0.35 16.88
C PHE A 128 2.96 -1.04 18.21
N SER A 129 3.86 -1.95 18.60
CA SER A 129 3.68 -2.78 19.80
C SER A 129 4.03 -2.03 21.09
N SER A 130 4.96 -1.07 20.99
CA SER A 130 5.43 -0.28 22.11
C SER A 130 6.08 1.02 21.63
N PRO A 131 6.30 2.00 22.52
CA PRO A 131 7.09 3.18 22.21
C PRO A 131 8.56 2.88 21.88
N ASN A 132 9.12 1.74 22.29
CA ASN A 132 10.52 1.38 22.01
C ASN A 132 10.71 0.66 20.67
N ASP A 133 9.63 0.50 19.92
CA ASP A 133 9.63 -0.14 18.61
C ASP A 133 10.46 0.68 17.61
N ALA A 134 11.41 0.04 16.93
CA ALA A 134 12.37 0.74 16.09
C ALA A 134 11.69 1.44 14.90
N ASP A 135 10.66 0.81 14.30
CA ASP A 135 9.89 1.41 13.22
C ASP A 135 9.03 2.57 13.73
N PHE A 136 8.49 2.45 14.95
CA PHE A 136 7.75 3.56 15.58
C PHE A 136 8.64 4.78 15.78
N GLN A 137 9.84 4.58 16.34
CA GLN A 137 10.81 5.67 16.57
C GLN A 137 11.23 6.34 15.27
N ARG A 138 11.41 5.54 14.20
CA ARG A 138 11.70 6.07 12.87
C ARG A 138 10.55 6.91 12.33
N VAL A 139 9.32 6.40 12.37
CA VAL A 139 8.13 7.14 11.93
C VAL A 139 7.98 8.45 12.71
N LEU A 140 8.11 8.39 14.04
CA LEU A 140 8.00 9.55 14.91
C LEU A 140 9.05 10.61 14.58
N SER A 141 10.31 10.21 14.38
CA SER A 141 11.38 11.14 14.02
C SER A 141 11.10 11.88 12.71
N GLU A 142 10.63 11.18 11.68
CA GLU A 142 10.34 11.79 10.38
C GLU A 142 9.09 12.69 10.42
N LEU A 143 8.08 12.32 11.22
CA LEU A 143 6.92 13.18 11.46
C LEU A 143 7.30 14.47 12.19
N ILE A 144 8.17 14.40 13.20
CA ILE A 144 8.69 15.60 13.89
C ILE A 144 9.41 16.52 12.90
N LYS A 145 10.34 15.98 12.09
CA LYS A 145 11.05 16.74 11.05
C LYS A 145 10.10 17.33 10.00
N LEU A 146 8.95 16.70 9.75
CA LEU A 146 7.95 17.21 8.83
C LEU A 146 7.18 18.39 9.44
N VAL A 147 6.81 18.30 10.73
CA VAL A 147 6.16 19.39 11.47
C VAL A 147 7.09 20.59 11.60
N GLU A 148 8.34 20.39 12.01
CA GLU A 148 9.35 21.46 12.12
C GLU A 148 9.55 22.18 10.77
N HIS A 149 9.60 21.43 9.67
CA HIS A 149 9.68 22.02 8.33
C HIS A 149 8.46 22.88 7.99
N ALA A 150 7.27 22.44 8.38
CA ALA A 150 6.04 23.21 8.17
C ALA A 150 5.98 24.47 9.03
N GLU A 151 6.54 24.43 10.25
CA GLU A 151 6.61 25.58 11.15
C GLU A 151 7.63 26.63 10.68
N LEU A 152 8.80 26.20 10.21
CA LEU A 152 9.81 27.09 9.61
C LEU A 152 9.26 27.83 8.38
N GLY A 153 8.44 27.17 7.56
CA GLY A 153 7.81 27.77 6.39
C GLY A 153 6.63 28.72 6.68
N ARG A 154 6.22 28.89 7.95
CA ARG A 154 5.16 29.85 8.36
C ARG A 154 5.72 31.21 8.80
N GLY A 155 7.04 31.33 8.93
CA GLY A 155 7.72 32.57 9.32
C GLY A 155 8.11 33.51 8.17
N GLU A 156 7.81 33.13 6.92
CA GLU A 156 8.05 33.92 5.68
C GLU A 156 6.76 34.48 5.06
#